data_AF-A0A0F2TLP5-F1
#
_entry.id   AF-A0A0F2TLP5-F1
#
_cell.length_a   1.000
_cell.length_b   1.000
_cell.length_c   1.000
_cell.angle_alpha   90.00
_cell.angle_beta   90.00
_cell.angle_gamma   90.00
#
_symmetry.space_group_name_H-M   'P 1'
#
loop_
_entity.id
_entity.type
_entity.pdbx_description
1 polymer ?
#
loop_
_entity_poly.entity_id
_entity_poly.type
_entity_poly.pdbx_seq_one_letter_code
_entity_poly.pdbx_strand_id
1 'polypeptide(L)'
;MSQPEMQPEESAWAKEIGEEDQPAAAVARRASTRRRTDLSTRQFPLGDWGEPAERLEELYRWSEERAVEAIDWYRRDRVWKRRWARLLRFGTAGFAIGGATAPLIDLTGTLAHGTSWGYVGFALAAACYGTDRGFGLTSGWMRDVSTAQALQRRLEAFQFDWASECVREVLGPTEGTAGEAAERCLGVLRRFCEDVSDMVRTETSEWMLEFRASMTQLPTQAPGTWGGRSETGGGAQVRVLPPPGTRPTMPRQRPPEGPLR
;
A
#
# COMPACT_ATOMS: atom_id res chain seq x y z
N MET A 1 18.59 -24.05 83.14
CA MET A 1 18.93 -22.77 82.48
C MET A 1 19.19 -23.10 81.01
N SER A 2 18.18 -22.96 80.16
CA SER A 2 18.06 -21.90 79.13
C SER A 2 19.01 -22.18 77.96
N GLN A 3 18.62 -22.51 76.72
CA GLN A 3 17.38 -22.38 75.94
C GLN A 3 17.46 -23.41 74.78
N PRO A 4 16.35 -23.82 74.14
CA PRO A 4 16.41 -23.92 72.68
C PRO A 4 15.21 -23.26 71.98
N GLU A 5 15.59 -22.40 71.02
CA GLU A 5 14.95 -22.05 69.75
C GLU A 5 13.43 -22.25 69.60
N MET A 6 12.71 -21.11 69.55
CA MET A 6 11.44 -21.02 68.83
C MET A 6 11.71 -21.02 67.32
N GLN A 7 11.36 -22.12 66.66
CA GLN A 7 11.02 -22.09 65.23
C GLN A 7 9.52 -21.74 65.12
N PRO A 8 9.12 -20.67 64.42
CA PRO A 8 7.72 -20.44 64.15
C PRO A 8 7.23 -21.47 63.13
N GLU A 9 6.15 -22.15 63.48
CA GLU A 9 5.40 -23.06 62.62
C GLU A 9 5.11 -22.38 61.27
N GLU A 10 5.66 -22.94 60.18
CA GLU A 10 5.24 -22.63 58.83
C GLU A 10 3.75 -22.97 58.70
N SER A 11 2.93 -21.93 58.58
CA SER A 11 1.51 -22.07 58.34
C SER A 11 1.27 -22.87 57.06
N ALA A 12 0.65 -24.03 57.20
CA ALA A 12 0.13 -24.89 56.12
C ALA A 12 -0.91 -24.20 55.20
N TRP A 13 -1.11 -22.89 55.34
CA TRP A 13 -1.97 -22.03 54.55
C TRP A 13 -1.22 -21.23 53.47
N ALA A 14 0.11 -21.29 53.42
CA ALA A 14 0.89 -20.58 52.40
C ALA A 14 1.11 -21.39 51.10
N LYS A 15 0.63 -22.63 51.02
CA LYS A 15 0.95 -23.55 49.92
C LYS A 15 -0.19 -23.85 48.94
N GLU A 16 -1.35 -23.21 49.09
CA GLU A 16 -2.53 -23.57 48.28
C GLU A 16 -3.26 -22.39 47.64
N ILE A 17 -2.60 -21.24 47.47
CA ILE A 17 -3.15 -20.11 46.71
C ILE A 17 -2.06 -19.58 45.78
N GLY A 18 -2.05 -20.07 44.54
CA GLY A 18 -1.18 -19.50 43.51
C GLY A 18 -0.83 -20.37 42.30
N GLU A 19 -1.48 -21.53 42.10
CA GLU A 19 -1.19 -22.40 40.95
C GLU A 19 -2.39 -22.62 40.03
N GLU A 20 -3.27 -21.64 39.89
CA GLU A 20 -4.32 -21.62 38.85
C GLU A 20 -4.57 -20.20 38.34
N ASP A 21 -3.54 -19.53 37.79
CA ASP A 21 -3.79 -18.35 36.94
C ASP A 21 -2.66 -18.03 35.94
N GLN A 22 -2.21 -19.02 35.18
CA GLN A 22 -1.29 -18.80 34.05
C GLN A 22 -1.74 -19.31 32.66
N PRO A 23 -3.02 -19.18 32.23
CA PRO A 23 -3.33 -19.34 30.81
C PRO A 23 -3.13 -18.04 30.00
N ALA A 24 -3.26 -16.85 30.62
CA ALA A 24 -3.32 -15.59 29.86
C ALA A 24 -1.99 -15.19 29.21
N ALA A 25 -0.86 -15.36 29.91
CA ALA A 25 0.46 -14.98 29.40
C ALA A 25 0.97 -15.93 28.30
N ALA A 26 0.59 -17.22 28.37
CA ALA A 26 0.91 -18.20 27.34
C ALA A 26 0.07 -18.00 26.08
N VAL A 27 -1.22 -17.65 26.21
CA VAL A 27 -2.10 -17.29 25.09
C VAL A 27 -1.64 -15.98 24.43
N ALA A 28 -1.25 -14.97 25.22
CA ALA A 28 -0.72 -13.71 24.71
C ALA A 28 0.63 -13.87 24.00
N ARG A 29 1.53 -14.73 24.51
CA ARG A 29 2.78 -15.08 23.80
C ARG A 29 2.52 -15.83 22.51
N ARG A 30 1.53 -16.74 22.46
CA ARG A 30 1.13 -17.45 21.23
C ARG A 30 0.58 -16.50 20.15
N ALA A 31 -0.14 -15.44 20.56
CA ALA A 31 -0.63 -14.39 19.67
C ALA A 31 0.51 -13.54 19.07
N SER A 32 1.56 -13.25 19.85
CA SER A 32 2.72 -12.47 19.38
C SER A 32 3.62 -13.22 18.38
N THR A 33 3.53 -14.56 18.35
CA THR A 33 4.29 -15.44 17.45
C THR A 33 3.47 -15.92 16.25
N ARG A 34 2.34 -15.28 15.91
CA ARG A 34 1.63 -15.47 14.62
C ARG A 34 2.47 -14.86 13.49
N ARG A 35 3.57 -15.57 13.25
CA ARG A 35 4.48 -15.63 12.13
C ARG A 35 3.84 -15.00 10.90
N ARG A 36 4.35 -13.83 10.47
CA ARG A 36 4.19 -13.21 9.13
C ARG A 36 3.29 -14.04 8.22
N THR A 37 1.98 -13.98 8.47
CA THR A 37 1.06 -14.90 7.80
C THR A 37 0.78 -14.25 6.46
N ASP A 38 1.25 -14.91 5.40
CA ASP A 38 0.85 -14.56 4.05
C ASP A 38 -0.68 -14.52 4.01
N LEU A 39 -1.25 -13.47 3.38
CA LEU A 39 -2.69 -13.24 3.33
C LEU A 39 -3.43 -14.45 2.74
N SER A 40 -2.73 -15.35 2.06
CA SER A 40 -3.23 -16.47 1.28
C SER A 40 -3.52 -17.78 2.04
N THR A 41 -3.01 -18.01 3.26
CA THR A 41 -2.90 -19.39 3.80
C THR A 41 -3.59 -19.65 5.15
N ARG A 42 -4.88 -19.30 5.29
CA ARG A 42 -5.72 -20.01 6.30
C ARG A 42 -6.65 -20.99 5.61
N GLN A 43 -6.72 -22.19 6.17
CA GLN A 43 -7.66 -23.22 5.78
C GLN A 43 -9.08 -22.76 6.10
N PHE A 44 -10.00 -22.94 5.15
CA PHE A 44 -11.43 -22.75 5.35
C PHE A 44 -11.91 -23.77 6.39
N PRO A 45 -12.64 -23.37 7.45
CA PRO A 45 -13.12 -24.32 8.44
C PRO A 45 -14.12 -25.28 7.77
N LEU A 46 -13.74 -26.55 7.68
CA LEU A 46 -14.61 -27.64 7.26
C LEU A 46 -15.22 -28.22 8.54
N GLY A 47 -16.51 -27.97 8.76
CA GLY A 47 -17.21 -28.36 9.98
C GLY A 47 -18.51 -29.11 9.71
N ASP A 48 -18.93 -29.90 10.69
CA ASP A 48 -20.22 -30.61 10.73
C ASP A 48 -21.38 -29.60 10.83
N TRP A 49 -22.40 -29.77 9.97
CA TRP A 49 -23.56 -28.87 9.84
C TRP A 49 -24.75 -29.25 10.74
N GLY A 50 -24.53 -30.17 11.69
CA GLY A 50 -25.56 -30.55 12.67
C GLY A 50 -26.14 -29.39 13.48
N GLU A 51 -25.34 -28.33 13.71
CA GLU A 51 -25.74 -27.09 14.39
C GLU A 51 -25.41 -25.87 13.50
N PRO A 52 -26.34 -25.47 12.61
CA PRO A 52 -26.05 -24.49 11.55
C PRO A 52 -25.76 -23.08 12.09
N ALA A 53 -26.38 -22.67 13.19
CA ALA A 53 -26.20 -21.33 13.76
C ALA A 53 -24.77 -21.11 14.30
N GLU A 54 -24.23 -22.07 15.06
CA GLU A 54 -22.87 -21.97 15.58
C GLU A 54 -21.82 -21.96 14.46
N ARG A 55 -22.05 -22.72 13.39
CA ARG A 55 -21.16 -22.75 12.23
C ARG A 55 -21.18 -21.45 11.44
N LEU A 56 -22.34 -20.84 11.30
CA LEU A 56 -22.46 -19.52 10.67
C LEU A 56 -21.71 -18.45 11.45
N GLU A 57 -21.81 -18.46 12.79
CA GLU A 57 -21.06 -17.57 13.68
C GLU A 57 -19.54 -17.80 13.59
N GLU A 58 -19.08 -19.06 13.54
CA GLU A 58 -17.67 -19.39 13.32
C GLU A 58 -17.15 -18.87 11.97
N LEU A 59 -17.93 -19.02 10.90
CA LEU A 59 -17.59 -18.52 9.57
C LEU A 59 -17.54 -16.98 9.55
N TYR A 60 -18.49 -16.33 10.21
CA TYR A 60 -18.48 -14.88 10.41
C TYR A 60 -17.18 -14.43 11.08
N ARG A 61 -16.85 -14.97 12.25
CA ARG A 61 -15.63 -14.60 13.00
C ARG A 61 -14.37 -14.88 12.20
N TRP A 62 -14.30 -16.01 11.51
CA TRP A 62 -13.17 -16.33 10.64
C TRP A 62 -13.02 -15.30 9.52
N SER A 63 -14.11 -14.88 8.88
CA SER A 63 -14.09 -13.88 7.81
C SER A 63 -13.74 -12.48 8.31
N GLU A 64 -14.27 -12.08 9.46
CA GLU A 64 -13.97 -10.82 10.14
C GLU A 64 -12.49 -10.73 10.52
N GLU A 65 -11.98 -11.75 11.22
CA GLU A 65 -10.56 -11.80 11.60
C GLU A 65 -9.63 -11.67 10.39
N ARG A 66 -9.98 -12.31 9.27
CA ARG A 66 -9.19 -12.23 8.05
C ARG A 66 -9.16 -10.83 7.46
N ALA A 67 -10.30 -10.15 7.46
CA ALA A 67 -10.36 -8.77 6.99
C ALA A 67 -9.61 -7.81 7.91
N VAL A 68 -9.76 -7.96 9.23
CA VAL A 68 -9.01 -7.17 10.22
C VAL A 68 -7.50 -7.39 10.07
N GLU A 69 -7.05 -8.63 9.93
CA GLU A 69 -5.65 -8.95 9.70
C GLU A 69 -5.11 -8.33 8.41
N ALA A 70 -5.90 -8.36 7.33
CA ALA A 70 -5.55 -7.71 6.07
C ALA A 70 -5.44 -6.18 6.23
N ILE A 71 -6.40 -5.54 6.90
CA ILE A 71 -6.39 -4.10 7.20
C ILE A 71 -5.13 -3.74 7.99
N ASP A 72 -4.80 -4.51 9.02
CA ASP A 72 -3.62 -4.29 9.84
C ASP A 72 -2.32 -4.50 9.08
N TRP A 73 -2.29 -5.47 8.16
CA TRP A 73 -1.15 -5.69 7.27
C TRP A 73 -0.89 -4.46 6.40
N TYR A 74 -1.92 -3.94 5.71
CA TYR A 74 -1.82 -2.71 4.92
C TYR A 74 -1.48 -1.48 5.78
N ARG A 75 -1.98 -1.43 7.03
CA ARG A 75 -1.67 -0.31 7.95
C ARG A 75 -0.25 -0.37 8.52
N ARG A 76 0.31 -1.54 8.84
CA ARG A 76 1.63 -1.67 9.51
C ARG A 76 2.78 -1.23 8.61
N ASP A 77 2.69 -1.51 7.31
CA ASP A 77 3.78 -1.23 6.37
C ASP A 77 3.99 0.28 6.07
N ARG A 78 3.01 1.12 6.44
CA ARG A 78 2.97 2.55 6.11
C ARG A 78 4.09 3.38 6.72
N VAL A 79 4.52 3.11 7.96
CA VAL A 79 5.38 4.04 8.70
C VAL A 79 6.79 4.02 8.14
N TRP A 80 7.29 2.82 7.81
CA TRP A 80 8.59 2.64 7.21
C TRP A 80 8.60 3.22 5.80
N LYS A 81 7.65 2.83 4.92
CA LYS A 81 7.50 3.40 3.58
C LYS A 81 7.42 4.93 3.57
N ARG A 82 6.62 5.52 4.48
CA ARG A 82 6.49 6.98 4.62
C ARG A 82 7.76 7.66 5.12
N ARG A 83 8.54 7.00 5.99
CA ARG A 83 9.83 7.54 6.47
C ARG A 83 10.87 7.52 5.36
N TRP A 84 10.96 6.43 4.59
CA TRP A 84 11.87 6.35 3.43
C TRP A 84 11.50 7.31 2.31
N ALA A 85 10.22 7.41 1.96
CA ALA A 85 9.75 8.40 0.98
C ALA A 85 10.13 9.84 1.38
N ARG A 86 9.97 10.18 2.68
CA ARG A 86 10.39 11.50 3.18
C ARG A 86 11.91 11.67 3.15
N LEU A 87 12.66 10.66 3.59
CA LEU A 87 14.13 10.70 3.59
C LEU A 87 14.68 10.87 2.17
N LEU A 88 14.13 10.16 1.18
CA LEU A 88 14.53 10.29 -0.22
C LEU A 88 14.18 11.66 -0.79
N ARG A 89 13.04 12.24 -0.43
CA ARG A 89 12.66 13.60 -0.86
C ARG A 89 13.55 14.68 -0.26
N PHE A 90 13.78 14.65 1.04
CA PHE A 90 14.68 15.58 1.70
C PHE A 90 16.12 15.38 1.24
N GLY A 91 16.54 14.13 0.99
CA GLY A 91 17.83 13.81 0.39
C GLY A 91 17.96 14.41 -1.00
N THR A 92 16.96 14.23 -1.88
CA THR A 92 16.96 14.81 -3.23
C THR A 92 17.11 16.33 -3.17
N ALA A 93 16.32 17.02 -2.33
CA ALA A 93 16.39 18.47 -2.19
C ALA A 93 17.74 18.93 -1.60
N GLY A 94 18.20 18.28 -0.52
CA GLY A 94 19.46 18.62 0.14
C GLY A 94 20.67 18.43 -0.77
N PHE A 95 20.73 17.30 -1.47
CA PHE A 95 21.81 17.01 -2.42
C PHE A 95 21.76 17.90 -3.67
N ALA A 96 20.57 18.28 -4.15
CA ALA A 96 20.45 19.22 -5.26
C ALA A 96 20.91 20.64 -4.88
N ILE A 97 20.50 21.13 -3.70
CA ILE A 97 20.93 22.44 -3.18
C ILE A 97 22.44 22.42 -2.88
N GLY A 98 22.94 21.38 -2.22
CA GLY A 98 24.37 21.20 -1.98
C GLY A 98 25.16 21.13 -3.29
N GLY A 99 24.65 20.36 -4.27
CA GLY A 99 25.22 20.25 -5.61
C GLY A 99 25.33 21.59 -6.33
N ALA A 100 24.29 22.42 -6.24
CA ALA A 100 24.24 23.73 -6.88
C ALA A 100 25.09 24.79 -6.17
N THR A 101 25.21 24.71 -4.84
CA THR A 101 25.95 25.68 -4.03
C THR A 101 27.45 25.38 -3.94
N ALA A 102 27.85 24.12 -4.04
CA ALA A 102 29.25 23.70 -3.98
C ALA A 102 30.18 24.43 -4.98
N PRO A 103 29.85 24.59 -6.28
CA PRO A 103 30.69 25.37 -7.20
C PRO A 103 30.72 26.87 -6.87
N LEU A 104 29.66 27.44 -6.27
CA LEU A 104 29.66 28.84 -5.84
C LEU A 104 30.61 29.07 -4.65
N ILE A 105 30.72 28.09 -3.76
CA ILE A 105 31.64 28.15 -2.63
C ILE A 105 33.09 27.89 -3.09
N ASP A 106 33.29 27.02 -4.09
CA ASP A 106 34.60 26.81 -4.76
C ASP A 106 35.16 28.15 -5.31
N LEU A 107 34.30 28.99 -5.89
CA LEU A 107 34.70 30.33 -6.39
C LEU A 107 35.19 31.28 -5.28
N THR A 108 34.80 31.06 -4.02
CA THR A 108 35.27 31.86 -2.87
C THR A 108 36.62 31.37 -2.34
N GLY A 109 37.14 30.26 -2.85
CA GLY A 109 38.41 29.64 -2.42
C GLY A 109 38.34 28.94 -1.06
N THR A 110 37.15 28.82 -0.46
CA THR A 110 36.97 28.26 0.89
C THR A 110 36.82 26.74 0.92
N LEU A 111 36.40 26.11 -0.19
CA LEU A 111 36.24 24.67 -0.34
C LEU A 111 37.06 24.18 -1.53
N ALA A 112 38.13 23.42 -1.29
CA ALA A 112 38.90 22.80 -2.37
C ALA A 112 38.04 21.75 -3.10
N HIS A 113 38.02 21.82 -4.44
CA HIS A 113 37.28 20.89 -5.31
C HIS A 113 35.75 20.93 -5.11
N GLY A 114 35.20 22.10 -4.74
CA GLY A 114 33.75 22.27 -4.55
C GLY A 114 32.94 21.89 -5.80
N THR A 115 33.46 22.17 -6.99
CA THR A 115 32.82 21.77 -8.26
C THR A 115 32.68 20.24 -8.40
N SER A 116 33.70 19.46 -8.05
CA SER A 116 33.65 17.99 -8.11
C SER A 116 32.64 17.41 -7.13
N TRP A 117 32.61 17.93 -5.90
CA TRP A 117 31.59 17.55 -4.91
C TRP A 117 30.18 17.99 -5.31
N GLY A 118 30.06 19.07 -6.09
CA GLY A 118 28.81 19.51 -6.70
C GLY A 118 28.18 18.44 -7.60
N TYR A 119 28.98 17.85 -8.50
CA TYR A 119 28.54 16.75 -9.36
C TYR A 119 28.15 15.50 -8.57
N VAL A 120 28.89 15.17 -7.49
CA VAL A 120 28.52 14.08 -6.58
C VAL A 120 27.16 14.35 -5.92
N GLY A 121 26.92 15.59 -5.48
CA GLY A 121 25.63 16.03 -4.96
C GLY A 121 24.49 15.81 -5.97
N PHE A 122 24.66 16.27 -7.21
CA PHE A 122 23.65 16.04 -8.24
C PHE A 122 23.42 14.55 -8.56
N ALA A 123 24.48 13.74 -8.58
CA ALA A 123 24.36 12.29 -8.78
C ALA A 123 23.57 11.62 -7.64
N LEU A 124 23.83 12.00 -6.39
CA LEU A 124 23.08 11.52 -5.23
C LEU A 124 21.62 11.99 -5.24
N ALA A 125 21.36 13.23 -5.66
CA ALA A 125 20.00 13.73 -5.83
C ALA A 125 19.23 12.93 -6.89
N ALA A 126 19.85 12.67 -8.04
CA ALA A 126 19.28 11.85 -9.09
C ALA A 126 19.03 10.39 -8.63
N ALA A 127 19.97 9.81 -7.88
CA ALA A 127 19.81 8.47 -7.31
C ALA A 127 18.65 8.41 -6.30
N CYS A 128 18.53 9.39 -5.41
CA CYS A 128 17.42 9.48 -4.44
C CYS A 128 16.08 9.59 -5.16
N TYR A 129 16.00 10.47 -6.15
CA TYR A 129 14.80 10.67 -6.96
C TYR A 129 14.41 9.42 -7.76
N GLY A 130 15.39 8.80 -8.44
CA GLY A 130 15.19 7.58 -9.22
C GLY A 130 14.75 6.41 -8.34
N THR A 131 15.30 6.30 -7.13
CA THR A 131 14.90 5.28 -6.15
C THR A 131 13.45 5.51 -5.68
N ASP A 132 13.06 6.74 -5.32
CA ASP A 132 11.67 7.03 -4.93
C ASP A 132 10.67 6.70 -6.05
N ARG A 133 11.02 7.02 -7.31
CA ARG A 133 10.20 6.74 -8.50
C ARG A 133 10.15 5.27 -8.89
N GLY A 134 11.29 4.59 -8.92
CA GLY A 134 11.38 3.19 -9.34
C GLY A 134 10.70 2.23 -8.34
N PHE A 135 10.83 2.51 -7.04
CA PHE A 135 10.18 1.71 -6.01
C PHE A 135 8.76 2.18 -5.66
N GLY A 136 8.34 3.36 -6.15
CA GLY A 136 7.02 3.91 -5.86
C GLY A 136 6.74 4.09 -4.36
N LEU A 137 7.77 4.32 -3.54
CA LEU A 137 7.63 4.34 -2.07
C LEU A 137 6.61 5.40 -1.61
N THR A 138 6.56 6.51 -2.34
CA THR A 138 5.62 7.60 -2.11
C THR A 138 4.18 7.26 -2.50
N SER A 139 3.94 6.57 -3.61
CA SER A 139 2.57 6.20 -4.04
C SER A 139 2.07 4.95 -3.32
N GLY A 140 2.96 4.00 -3.07
CA GLY A 140 2.69 2.74 -2.38
C GLY A 140 2.05 2.95 -1.00
N TRP A 141 2.57 3.85 -0.16
CA TRP A 141 1.96 4.04 1.17
C TRP A 141 0.58 4.71 1.12
N MET A 142 0.32 5.59 0.15
CA MET A 142 -1.02 6.21 0.01
C MET A 142 -2.03 5.18 -0.48
N ARG A 143 -1.59 4.33 -1.41
CA ARG A 143 -2.34 3.20 -1.96
C ARG A 143 -2.70 2.18 -0.88
N ASP A 144 -1.72 1.78 -0.06
CA ASP A 144 -1.93 0.89 1.08
C ASP A 144 -2.98 1.46 2.05
N VAL A 145 -2.94 2.79 2.30
CA VAL A 145 -3.91 3.47 3.16
C VAL A 145 -5.31 3.48 2.53
N SER A 146 -5.44 3.76 1.24
CA SER A 146 -6.75 3.73 0.57
C SER A 146 -7.36 2.34 0.56
N THR A 147 -6.56 1.29 0.30
CA THR A 147 -7.03 -0.10 0.32
C THR A 147 -7.45 -0.51 1.73
N ALA A 148 -6.65 -0.16 2.76
CA ALA A 148 -7.02 -0.40 4.15
C ALA A 148 -8.33 0.29 4.55
N GLN A 149 -8.57 1.52 4.08
CA GLN A 149 -9.82 2.25 4.34
C GLN A 149 -11.02 1.63 3.61
N ALA A 150 -10.82 1.18 2.38
CA ALA A 150 -11.87 0.53 1.60
C ALA A 150 -12.24 -0.84 2.19
N LEU A 151 -11.25 -1.64 2.62
CA LEU A 151 -11.45 -2.88 3.39
C LEU A 151 -12.22 -2.59 4.70
N GLN A 152 -11.82 -1.55 5.46
CA GLN A 152 -12.48 -1.18 6.71
C GLN A 152 -13.97 -0.85 6.49
N ARG A 153 -14.29 -0.01 5.49
CA ARG A 153 -15.68 0.33 5.17
C ARG A 153 -16.48 -0.90 4.75
N ARG A 154 -15.87 -1.83 4.01
CA ARG A 154 -16.55 -3.06 3.59
C ARG A 154 -16.78 -4.01 4.74
N LEU A 155 -15.83 -4.11 5.68
CA LEU A 155 -15.97 -4.87 6.91
C LEU A 155 -17.14 -4.32 7.75
N GLU A 156 -17.20 -3.00 7.95
CA GLU A 156 -18.31 -2.36 8.67
C GLU A 156 -19.66 -2.69 8.01
N ALA A 157 -19.76 -2.56 6.68
CA ALA A 157 -20.98 -2.95 5.94
C ALA A 157 -21.33 -4.43 6.13
N PHE A 158 -20.35 -5.33 6.07
CA PHE A 158 -20.56 -6.76 6.32
C PHE A 158 -21.10 -7.04 7.73
N GLN A 159 -20.57 -6.38 8.77
CA GLN A 159 -21.06 -6.53 10.13
C GLN A 159 -22.53 -6.07 10.27
N PHE A 160 -22.90 -4.96 9.61
CA PHE A 160 -24.28 -4.49 9.59
C PHE A 160 -25.22 -5.41 8.79
N ASP A 161 -24.79 -5.87 7.61
CA ASP A 161 -25.53 -6.80 6.77
C ASP A 161 -25.82 -8.10 7.56
N TRP A 162 -24.80 -8.63 8.25
CA TRP A 162 -24.92 -9.80 9.13
C TRP A 162 -25.90 -9.56 10.27
N ALA A 163 -25.73 -8.48 11.03
CA ALA A 163 -26.63 -8.14 12.14
C ALA A 163 -28.09 -7.99 11.68
N SER A 164 -28.31 -7.43 10.49
CA SER A 164 -29.65 -7.27 9.92
C SER A 164 -30.33 -8.62 9.63
N GLU A 165 -29.56 -9.61 9.14
CA GLU A 165 -30.08 -10.96 8.90
C GLU A 165 -30.31 -11.73 10.21
N CYS A 166 -29.42 -11.61 11.21
CA CYS A 166 -29.65 -12.19 12.54
C CYS A 166 -30.90 -11.60 13.21
N VAL A 167 -31.11 -10.28 13.12
CA VAL A 167 -32.32 -9.65 13.64
C VAL A 167 -33.56 -10.12 12.89
N ARG A 168 -33.47 -10.29 11.57
CA ARG A 168 -34.57 -10.81 10.74
C ARG A 168 -34.91 -12.26 11.05
N GLU A 169 -33.93 -13.06 11.45
CA GLU A 169 -34.16 -14.42 11.96
C GLU A 169 -34.90 -14.41 13.30
N VAL A 170 -34.51 -13.53 14.23
CA VAL A 170 -35.09 -13.47 15.60
C VAL A 170 -36.47 -12.78 15.65
N LEU A 171 -36.69 -11.74 14.83
CA LEU A 171 -37.90 -10.90 14.86
C LEU A 171 -38.79 -11.03 13.61
N GLY A 172 -38.39 -11.83 12.62
CA GLY A 172 -39.12 -11.98 11.37
C GLY A 172 -40.44 -12.74 11.50
N PRO A 173 -41.38 -12.58 10.55
CA PRO A 173 -42.56 -13.43 10.46
C PRO A 173 -42.14 -14.91 10.36
N THR A 174 -42.88 -15.81 11.01
CA THR A 174 -42.61 -17.26 11.12
C THR A 174 -42.62 -18.05 9.79
N GLU A 175 -42.61 -17.37 8.64
CA GLU A 175 -42.73 -17.98 7.32
C GLU A 175 -41.39 -18.46 6.73
N GLY A 176 -40.24 -18.02 7.28
CA GLY A 176 -38.92 -18.46 6.84
C GLY A 176 -38.43 -19.69 7.59
N THR A 177 -38.09 -20.76 6.88
CA THR A 177 -37.43 -21.92 7.50
C THR A 177 -36.00 -21.56 7.94
N ALA A 178 -35.48 -22.23 8.98
CA ALA A 178 -34.10 -22.02 9.45
C ALA A 178 -33.05 -22.21 8.32
N GLY A 179 -33.35 -23.05 7.33
CA GLY A 179 -32.50 -23.24 6.15
C GLY A 179 -32.44 -21.99 5.26
N GLU A 180 -33.55 -21.29 5.06
CA GLU A 180 -33.59 -20.07 4.24
C GLU A 180 -32.85 -18.90 4.93
N ALA A 181 -32.90 -18.81 6.26
CA ALA A 181 -32.09 -17.85 7.03
C ALA A 181 -30.59 -18.15 6.90
N ALA A 182 -30.21 -19.43 6.98
CA ALA A 182 -28.83 -19.86 6.79
C ALA A 182 -28.32 -19.56 5.36
N GLU A 183 -29.12 -19.81 4.32
CA GLU A 183 -28.76 -19.49 2.93
C GLU A 183 -28.51 -17.98 2.73
N ARG A 184 -29.32 -17.13 3.35
CA ARG A 184 -29.13 -15.68 3.30
C ARG A 184 -27.84 -15.24 3.99
N CYS A 185 -27.54 -15.78 5.17
CA CYS A 185 -26.29 -15.53 5.89
C CYS A 185 -25.06 -15.98 5.08
N LEU A 186 -25.13 -17.15 4.46
CA LEU A 186 -24.09 -17.64 3.54
C LEU A 186 -23.92 -16.73 2.31
N GLY A 187 -25.02 -16.15 1.81
CA GLY A 187 -24.99 -15.16 0.74
C GLY A 187 -24.19 -13.89 1.12
N VAL A 188 -24.40 -13.38 2.34
CA VAL A 188 -23.65 -12.22 2.88
C VAL A 188 -22.16 -12.55 3.00
N LEU A 189 -21.82 -13.70 3.58
CA LEU A 189 -20.43 -14.20 3.71
C LEU A 189 -19.73 -14.34 2.35
N ARG A 190 -20.40 -14.97 1.39
CA ARG A 190 -19.86 -15.18 0.04
C ARG A 190 -19.57 -13.85 -0.64
N ARG A 191 -20.55 -12.94 -0.64
CA ARG A 191 -20.41 -11.62 -1.25
C ARG A 191 -19.26 -10.83 -0.63
N PHE A 192 -19.11 -10.88 0.69
CA PHE A 192 -17.99 -10.24 1.37
C PHE A 192 -16.63 -10.81 0.93
N CYS A 193 -16.50 -12.15 0.86
CA CYS A 193 -15.27 -12.79 0.42
C CYS A 193 -14.90 -12.46 -1.04
N GLU A 194 -15.90 -12.41 -1.92
CA GLU A 194 -15.75 -11.99 -3.32
C GLU A 194 -15.30 -10.52 -3.39
N ASP A 195 -15.96 -9.61 -2.66
CA ASP A 195 -15.61 -8.18 -2.63
C ASP A 195 -14.18 -7.93 -2.13
N VAL A 196 -13.75 -8.64 -1.08
CA VAL A 196 -12.38 -8.54 -0.56
C VAL A 196 -11.37 -9.04 -1.60
N SER A 197 -11.65 -10.18 -2.24
CA SER A 197 -10.79 -10.75 -3.29
C SER A 197 -10.69 -9.82 -4.50
N ASP A 198 -11.80 -9.20 -4.87
CA ASP A 198 -11.91 -8.24 -5.96
C ASP A 198 -11.13 -6.96 -5.65
N MET A 199 -11.21 -6.48 -4.42
CA MET A 199 -10.46 -5.30 -3.99
C MET A 199 -8.95 -5.54 -4.01
N VAL A 200 -8.49 -6.69 -3.52
CA VAL A 200 -7.07 -7.09 -3.57
C VAL A 200 -6.61 -7.27 -5.02
N ARG A 201 -7.41 -7.92 -5.87
CA ARG A 201 -7.07 -8.12 -7.29
C ARG A 201 -6.97 -6.79 -8.04
N THR A 202 -7.94 -5.90 -7.83
CA THR A 202 -7.94 -4.55 -8.42
C THR A 202 -6.70 -3.80 -7.97
N GLU A 203 -6.37 -3.91 -6.67
CA GLU A 203 -5.18 -3.29 -6.11
C GLU A 203 -3.91 -3.79 -6.82
N THR A 204 -3.76 -5.09 -6.97
CA THR A 204 -2.58 -5.66 -7.63
C THR A 204 -2.49 -5.23 -9.10
N SER A 205 -3.63 -5.15 -9.80
CA SER A 205 -3.68 -4.79 -11.22
C SER A 205 -3.27 -3.33 -11.48
N GLU A 206 -3.75 -2.40 -10.65
CA GLU A 206 -3.37 -1.00 -10.73
C GLU A 206 -1.91 -0.79 -10.35
N TRP A 207 -1.40 -1.51 -9.32
CA TRP A 207 0.02 -1.48 -8.98
C TRP A 207 0.89 -1.90 -10.16
N MET A 208 0.51 -2.96 -10.89
CA MET A 208 1.23 -3.39 -12.09
C MET A 208 1.21 -2.34 -13.22
N LEU A 209 0.08 -1.63 -13.40
CA LEU A 209 -0.04 -0.56 -14.39
C LEU A 209 0.84 0.63 -14.03
N GLU A 210 0.81 1.07 -12.77
CA GLU A 210 1.64 2.16 -12.27
C GLU A 210 3.14 1.82 -12.37
N PHE A 211 3.51 0.60 -11.99
CA PHE A 211 4.89 0.12 -12.11
C PHE A 211 5.38 0.15 -13.56
N ARG A 212 4.56 -0.34 -14.51
CA ARG A 212 4.86 -0.27 -15.95
C ARG A 212 4.95 1.18 -16.45
N ALA A 213 4.08 2.07 -15.98
CA ALA A 213 4.14 3.48 -16.33
C ALA A 213 5.40 4.16 -15.78
N SER A 214 5.82 3.84 -14.55
CA SER A 214 7.07 4.35 -13.96
C SER A 214 8.29 3.89 -14.76
N MET A 215 8.32 2.62 -15.19
CA MET A 215 9.41 2.10 -16.01
C MET A 215 9.47 2.72 -17.42
N THR A 216 8.33 3.07 -18.01
CA THR A 216 8.28 3.72 -19.33
C THR A 216 8.51 5.23 -19.26
N GLN A 217 8.28 5.86 -18.12
CA GLN A 217 8.59 7.26 -17.86
C GLN A 217 10.02 7.51 -17.36
N LEU A 218 10.82 6.47 -17.08
CA LEU A 218 12.27 6.65 -17.03
C LEU A 218 12.68 7.08 -18.44
N PRO A 219 13.04 8.36 -18.64
CA PRO A 219 13.38 8.74 -19.97
C PRO A 219 14.71 8.06 -20.27
N THR A 220 14.73 7.24 -21.31
CA THR A 220 15.90 7.16 -22.19
C THR A 220 16.07 8.55 -22.83
N GLN A 221 16.31 9.59 -22.02
CA GLN A 221 17.17 10.68 -22.44
C GLN A 221 18.57 10.06 -22.42
N ALA A 222 18.85 9.20 -23.40
CA ALA A 222 20.19 9.18 -23.93
C ALA A 222 20.50 10.66 -24.18
N PRO A 223 21.58 11.24 -23.62
CA PRO A 223 21.92 12.61 -23.91
C PRO A 223 21.97 12.71 -25.43
N GLY A 224 20.97 13.37 -26.01
CA GLY A 224 21.01 13.78 -27.39
C GLY A 224 22.33 14.48 -27.56
N THR A 225 23.19 13.84 -28.33
CA THR A 225 24.53 14.20 -28.75
C THR A 225 24.88 15.64 -28.37
N TRP A 226 25.41 15.82 -27.16
CA TRP A 226 26.15 17.03 -26.81
C TRP A 226 27.33 17.11 -27.77
N GLY A 227 27.41 18.19 -28.54
CA GLY A 227 28.61 18.53 -29.31
C GLY A 227 28.55 18.23 -30.80
N GLY A 228 27.53 18.73 -31.50
CA GLY A 228 27.75 19.15 -32.88
C GLY A 228 28.76 20.32 -32.88
N ARG A 229 30.05 20.00 -32.99
CA ARG A 229 31.12 20.98 -33.22
C ARG A 229 30.73 21.81 -34.46
N SER A 230 30.29 23.05 -34.25
CA SER A 230 30.20 24.05 -35.32
C SER A 230 31.61 24.58 -35.53
N GLU A 231 32.37 23.93 -36.41
CA GLU A 231 33.56 24.56 -36.95
C GLU A 231 33.13 25.81 -37.73
N THR A 232 33.83 26.90 -37.43
CA THR A 232 33.89 28.20 -38.09
C THR A 232 33.37 28.25 -39.54
N GLY A 233 32.33 29.05 -39.79
CA GLY A 233 32.02 29.51 -41.15
C GLY A 233 30.60 30.05 -41.38
N GLY A 234 30.44 31.37 -41.29
CA GLY A 234 29.52 32.14 -42.16
C GLY A 234 28.02 32.18 -41.81
N GLY A 235 27.55 33.38 -41.42
CA GLY A 235 26.18 33.85 -41.74
C GLY A 235 25.14 33.72 -40.63
N ALA A 236 25.02 34.77 -39.82
CA ALA A 236 23.83 35.00 -39.00
C ALA A 236 22.59 35.17 -39.91
N GLN A 237 21.61 34.27 -39.77
CA GLN A 237 20.27 34.45 -40.34
C GLN A 237 19.27 34.52 -39.19
N VAL A 238 18.96 35.75 -38.81
CA VAL A 238 17.86 36.11 -37.92
C VAL A 238 16.56 35.61 -38.55
N ARG A 239 15.94 34.57 -37.98
CA ARG A 239 14.56 34.17 -38.33
C ARG A 239 13.60 35.23 -37.79
N VAL A 240 13.20 36.14 -38.66
CA VAL A 240 12.07 37.06 -38.43
C VAL A 240 10.77 36.24 -38.45
N LEU A 241 9.98 36.31 -37.39
CA LEU A 241 8.63 35.74 -37.31
C LEU A 241 7.66 36.56 -38.19
N PRO A 242 6.87 35.96 -39.10
CA PRO A 242 5.80 36.67 -39.79
C PRO A 242 4.58 36.93 -38.87
N PRO A 243 3.84 38.03 -39.05
CA PRO A 243 2.71 38.42 -38.20
C PRO A 243 1.49 37.49 -38.35
N PRO A 244 0.62 37.38 -37.31
CA PRO A 244 -0.46 36.40 -37.27
C PRO A 244 -1.64 36.87 -38.11
N GLY A 245 -1.95 36.19 -39.22
CA GLY A 245 -3.14 36.59 -39.99
C GLY A 245 -3.32 36.03 -41.39
N THR A 246 -2.97 34.77 -41.67
CA THR A 246 -3.39 34.11 -42.92
C THR A 246 -3.75 32.64 -42.66
N ARG A 247 -5.05 32.34 -42.68
CA ARG A 247 -5.57 30.96 -42.59
C ARG A 247 -5.12 30.16 -43.82
N PRO A 248 -4.59 28.94 -43.66
CA PRO A 248 -4.27 28.07 -44.81
C PRO A 248 -5.56 27.61 -45.50
N THR A 249 -5.74 28.04 -46.76
CA THR A 249 -6.81 27.58 -47.64
C THR A 249 -6.53 26.13 -48.07
N MET A 250 -7.29 25.17 -47.53
CA MET A 250 -7.23 23.76 -47.94
C MET A 250 -7.65 23.62 -49.43
N PRO A 251 -6.88 22.91 -50.27
CA PRO A 251 -7.29 22.57 -51.63
C PRO A 251 -8.51 21.64 -51.57
N ARG A 252 -9.64 22.06 -52.17
CA ARG A 252 -10.82 21.22 -52.29
C ARG A 252 -10.51 20.04 -53.22
N GLN A 253 -10.49 18.82 -52.68
CA GLN A 253 -10.43 17.60 -53.47
C GLN A 253 -11.73 17.49 -54.30
N ARG A 254 -11.60 17.35 -55.62
CA ARG A 254 -12.72 17.16 -56.55
C ARG A 254 -13.08 15.65 -56.57
N PRO A 255 -14.37 15.26 -56.55
CA PRO A 255 -14.78 13.86 -56.62
C PRO A 255 -14.37 13.20 -57.95
N PRO A 256 -14.11 11.88 -57.98
CA PRO A 256 -13.76 11.17 -59.22
C PRO A 256 -14.97 11.05 -60.16
N GLU A 257 -14.80 11.44 -61.42
CA GLU A 257 -15.79 11.19 -62.47
C GLU A 257 -15.79 9.71 -62.86
N GLY A 258 -16.98 9.11 -62.90
CA GLY A 258 -17.18 7.72 -63.32
C GLY A 258 -16.96 7.54 -64.83
N PRO A 259 -16.65 6.32 -65.28
CA PRO A 259 -16.26 6.07 -66.66
C PRO A 259 -17.43 6.20 -67.64
N LEU A 260 -17.21 6.95 -68.73
CA LEU A 260 -18.05 6.94 -69.92
C LEU A 260 -17.57 5.82 -70.86
N ARG A 261 -18.29 4.68 -70.84
CA ARG A 261 -18.68 3.78 -71.95
C ARG A 261 -18.89 2.35 -71.46
#